data_AF-A0A8X6Y9U4-F1
#
_entry.id   AF-A0A8X6Y9U4-F1
#
_cell.length_a   1.000
_cell.length_b   1.000
_cell.length_c   1.000
_cell.angle_alpha   90.00
_cell.angle_beta   90.00
_cell.angle_gamma   90.00
#
_symmetry.space_group_name_H-M   'P 1'
#
loop_
_entity.id
_entity.type
_entity.pdbx_description
1 polymer ?
#
loop_
_entity_poly.entity_id
_entity_poly.type
_entity_poly.pdbx_seq_one_letter_code
_entity_poly.pdbx_strand_id
1 'polypeptide(L)'
;MDCVEEQMRHVQEHKGRIKAEQKRFQEERCKRIDKQNQLLSEEQEKLSDEDMKVLQAIEKVLVFKSERAQMLSVYPDAVAQPVAVEEEKGLSGDSSNVPLISAEDEIEEPKLLKKKLKKLSRMTVAELQQKVNLKASSNIIVVPHHWCFKRKYSQDKLGIGEPAWKLSDFIKRVGITKK
;
A
#
# COMPACT_ATOMS: atom_id res chain seq x y z
N MET A 1 65.14 17.79 14.87
CA MET A 1 64.07 18.09 13.88
C MET A 1 63.11 16.89 13.74
N ASP A 2 63.35 15.81 14.50
CA ASP A 2 62.88 14.46 14.18
C ASP A 2 61.49 14.15 14.76
N CYS A 3 61.08 14.87 15.81
CA CYS A 3 59.77 14.68 16.47
C CYS A 3 58.58 15.05 15.55
N VAL A 4 58.71 16.09 14.72
CA VAL A 4 57.63 16.53 13.81
C VAL A 4 57.47 15.56 12.63
N GLU A 5 58.58 15.00 12.16
CA GLU A 5 58.59 14.01 11.08
C GLU A 5 57.96 12.68 11.51
N GLU A 6 58.21 12.27 12.76
CA GLU A 6 57.63 11.06 13.35
C GLU A 6 56.12 11.21 13.62
N GLN A 7 55.67 12.39 14.07
CA GLN A 7 54.24 12.72 14.20
C GLN A 7 53.52 12.68 12.84
N MET A 8 54.14 13.20 11.79
CA MET A 8 53.60 13.13 10.43
C MET A 8 53.47 11.69 9.93
N ARG A 9 54.44 10.82 10.25
CA ARG A 9 54.39 9.39 9.90
C ARG A 9 53.24 8.66 10.62
N HIS A 10 53.06 8.89 11.92
CA HIS A 10 51.94 8.33 12.69
C HIS A 10 50.56 8.75 12.14
N VAL A 11 50.41 10.01 11.75
CA VAL A 11 49.17 10.51 11.14
C VAL A 11 48.90 9.86 9.78
N GLN A 12 49.94 9.64 8.97
CA GLN A 12 49.82 8.95 7.69
C GLN A 12 49.45 7.47 7.88
N GLU A 13 50.06 6.79 8.84
CA GLU A 13 49.71 5.40 9.18
C GLU A 13 48.28 5.27 9.68
N HIS A 14 47.83 6.19 10.55
CA HIS A 14 46.45 6.19 11.05
C HIS A 14 45.43 6.42 9.93
N LYS A 15 45.72 7.35 9.01
CA LYS A 15 44.91 7.56 7.79
C LYS A 15 44.90 6.32 6.90
N GLY A 16 46.03 5.63 6.78
CA GLY A 16 46.15 4.37 6.04
C GLY A 16 45.29 3.26 6.64
N ARG A 17 45.29 3.12 7.98
CA ARG A 17 44.47 2.15 8.72
C ARG A 17 42.98 2.40 8.52
N ILE A 18 42.52 3.65 8.68
CA ILE A 18 41.11 4.01 8.46
C ILE A 18 40.68 3.68 7.03
N LYS A 19 41.52 4.01 6.03
CA LYS A 19 41.21 3.72 4.63
C LYS A 19 41.15 2.22 4.34
N ALA A 20 42.03 1.43 4.96
CA ALA A 20 42.02 -0.03 4.85
C ALA A 20 40.78 -0.65 5.50
N GLU A 21 40.36 -0.15 6.68
CA GLU A 21 39.13 -0.60 7.35
C GLU A 21 37.87 -0.25 6.54
N GLN A 22 37.79 0.96 6.00
CA GLN A 22 36.70 1.35 5.11
C GLN A 22 36.64 0.47 3.86
N LYS A 23 37.79 0.10 3.29
CA LYS A 23 37.87 -0.81 2.15
C LYS A 23 37.38 -2.21 2.51
N ARG A 24 37.81 -2.76 3.66
CA ARG A 24 37.35 -4.07 4.15
C ARG A 24 35.83 -4.08 4.38
N PHE A 25 35.29 -3.02 4.96
CA PHE A 25 33.84 -2.89 5.17
C PHE A 25 33.05 -2.87 3.86
N GLN A 26 33.55 -2.17 2.84
CA GLN A 26 32.93 -2.17 1.51
C GLN A 26 33.02 -3.54 0.83
N GLU A 27 34.17 -4.22 0.93
CA GLU A 27 34.34 -5.57 0.39
C GLU A 27 33.41 -6.59 1.06
N GLU A 28 33.20 -6.51 2.39
CA GLU A 28 32.22 -7.34 3.10
C GLU A 28 30.78 -7.08 2.66
N ARG A 29 30.42 -5.82 2.37
CA ARG A 29 29.11 -5.47 1.83
C ARG A 29 28.90 -6.05 0.43
N CYS A 30 29.89 -5.93 -0.46
CA CYS A 30 29.83 -6.55 -1.79
C CYS A 30 29.66 -8.07 -1.69
N LYS A 31 30.46 -8.75 -0.86
CA LYS A 31 30.34 -10.21 -0.64
C LYS A 31 28.96 -10.64 -0.14
N ARG A 32 28.32 -9.83 0.72
CA ARG A 32 26.97 -10.10 1.22
C ARG A 32 25.91 -9.96 0.12
N ILE A 33 26.05 -8.96 -0.74
CA ILE A 33 25.17 -8.73 -1.89
C ILE A 33 25.33 -9.87 -2.89
N ASP A 34 26.56 -10.25 -3.22
CA ASP A 34 26.84 -11.36 -4.15
C ASP A 34 26.27 -12.68 -3.63
N LYS A 35 26.41 -12.94 -2.32
CA LYS A 35 25.79 -14.11 -1.67
C LYS A 35 24.26 -14.08 -1.71
N GLN A 36 23.64 -12.92 -1.53
CA GLN A 36 22.18 -12.78 -1.67
C GLN A 36 21.71 -13.04 -3.10
N ASN A 37 22.43 -12.50 -4.09
CA ASN A 37 22.10 -12.71 -5.50
C ASN A 37 22.26 -14.17 -5.91
N GLN A 38 23.29 -14.85 -5.39
CA GLN A 38 23.50 -16.27 -5.62
C GLN A 38 22.36 -17.14 -5.06
N LEU A 39 21.91 -16.85 -3.83
CA LEU A 39 20.75 -17.55 -3.24
C LEU A 39 19.46 -17.31 -4.02
N LEU A 40 19.24 -16.09 -4.52
CA LEU A 40 18.09 -15.76 -5.36
C LEU A 40 18.11 -16.51 -6.69
N SER A 41 19.29 -16.67 -7.32
CA SER A 41 19.39 -17.47 -8.55
C SER A 41 19.14 -18.96 -8.32
N GLU A 42 19.61 -19.52 -7.20
CA GLU A 42 19.35 -20.92 -6.82
C GLU A 42 17.87 -21.18 -6.49
N GLU A 43 17.17 -20.17 -5.98
CA GLU A 43 15.73 -20.22 -5.71
C GLU A 43 14.90 -20.11 -7.00
N GLN A 44 15.34 -19.30 -7.97
CA GLN A 44 14.70 -19.21 -9.29
C GLN A 44 14.86 -20.49 -10.11
N GLU A 45 15.95 -21.24 -9.94
CA GLU A 45 16.19 -22.49 -10.66
C GLU A 45 15.34 -23.67 -10.11
N LYS A 46 14.70 -23.50 -8.94
CA LYS A 46 13.78 -24.47 -8.35
C LYS A 46 12.32 -24.30 -8.76
N LEU A 47 12.03 -23.54 -9.82
CA LEU A 47 10.69 -23.51 -10.40
C LEU A 47 10.50 -24.76 -11.26
N SER A 48 9.64 -25.66 -10.82
CA SER A 48 9.45 -26.94 -11.47
C SER A 48 8.83 -26.76 -12.87
N ASP A 49 9.03 -27.72 -13.77
CA ASP A 49 8.39 -27.72 -15.10
C ASP A 49 6.85 -27.60 -15.00
N GLU A 50 6.28 -27.99 -13.86
CA GLU A 50 4.85 -27.98 -13.62
C GLU A 50 4.34 -26.58 -13.26
N ASP A 51 5.17 -25.77 -12.60
CA ASP A 51 4.89 -24.36 -12.34
C ASP A 51 4.89 -23.56 -13.65
N MET A 52 5.81 -23.88 -14.57
CA MET A 52 5.83 -23.27 -15.90
C MET A 52 4.58 -23.61 -16.72
N LYS A 53 4.07 -24.84 -16.63
CA LYS A 53 2.79 -25.23 -17.27
C LYS A 53 1.60 -24.51 -16.64
N VAL A 54 1.59 -24.34 -15.32
CA VAL A 54 0.53 -23.59 -14.62
C VAL A 54 0.53 -22.12 -15.02
N LEU A 55 1.70 -21.48 -15.12
CA LEU A 55 1.81 -20.09 -15.58
C LEU A 55 1.32 -19.93 -17.01
N GLN A 56 1.71 -20.82 -17.92
CA GLN A 56 1.22 -20.82 -19.30
C GLN A 56 -0.30 -21.11 -19.39
N ALA A 57 -0.85 -21.93 -18.51
CA ALA A 57 -2.29 -22.19 -18.45
C ALA A 57 -3.07 -20.95 -17.97
N ILE A 58 -2.56 -20.25 -16.95
CA ILE A 58 -3.15 -19.01 -16.45
C ILE A 58 -3.14 -17.94 -17.56
N GLU A 59 -2.03 -17.79 -18.27
CA GLU A 59 -1.92 -16.84 -19.38
C GLU A 59 -2.96 -17.11 -20.47
N LYS A 60 -3.11 -18.39 -20.88
CA LYS A 60 -4.14 -18.79 -21.85
C LYS A 60 -5.55 -18.48 -21.37
N VAL A 61 -5.84 -18.70 -20.08
CA VAL A 61 -7.15 -18.39 -19.48
C VAL A 61 -7.40 -16.87 -19.44
N LEU A 62 -6.38 -16.07 -19.16
CA LEU A 62 -6.49 -14.60 -19.16
C LEU A 62 -6.73 -14.05 -20.55
N VAL A 63 -6.00 -14.56 -21.56
CA VAL A 63 -6.21 -14.20 -22.96
C VAL A 63 -7.63 -14.57 -23.39
N PHE A 64 -8.07 -15.81 -23.12
CA PHE A 64 -9.43 -16.24 -23.45
C PHE A 64 -10.52 -15.41 -22.77
N LYS A 65 -10.34 -15.06 -21.49
CA LYS A 65 -11.28 -14.19 -20.77
C LYS A 65 -11.34 -12.79 -21.39
N SER A 66 -10.20 -12.25 -21.82
CA SER A 66 -10.13 -10.93 -22.45
C SER A 66 -10.81 -10.90 -23.82
N GLU A 67 -10.57 -11.90 -24.67
CA GLU A 67 -11.20 -12.04 -25.99
C GLU A 67 -12.72 -12.21 -25.87
N ARG A 68 -13.16 -13.07 -24.93
CA ARG A 68 -14.59 -13.27 -24.67
C ARG A 68 -15.26 -11.99 -24.16
N ALA A 69 -14.59 -11.23 -23.30
CA ALA A 69 -15.10 -9.95 -22.81
C ALA A 69 -15.24 -8.92 -23.94
N GLN A 70 -14.26 -8.84 -24.85
CA GLN A 70 -14.32 -8.00 -26.05
C GLN A 70 -15.46 -8.39 -26.99
N MET A 71 -15.64 -9.69 -27.25
CA MET A 71 -16.76 -10.21 -28.06
C MET A 71 -18.13 -9.85 -27.48
N LEU A 72 -18.24 -9.81 -26.15
CA LEU A 72 -19.46 -9.43 -25.45
C LEU A 72 -19.60 -7.90 -25.28
N SER A 73 -18.69 -7.10 -25.85
CA SER A 73 -18.60 -5.64 -25.66
C SER A 73 -18.55 -5.22 -24.17
N VAL A 74 -18.14 -6.13 -23.30
CA VAL A 74 -17.85 -5.85 -21.90
C VAL A 74 -16.36 -5.52 -21.84
N TYR A 75 -16.02 -4.24 -21.98
CA TYR A 75 -14.64 -3.82 -21.82
C TYR A 75 -14.19 -4.16 -20.39
N PRO A 76 -13.05 -4.84 -20.18
CA PRO A 76 -12.58 -5.18 -18.84
C PRO A 76 -12.28 -3.94 -17.97
N ASP A 77 -12.10 -2.76 -18.59
CA ASP A 77 -11.99 -1.46 -17.93
C ASP A 77 -13.32 -0.72 -17.75
N ALA A 78 -14.44 -1.23 -18.26
CA ALA A 78 -15.76 -0.62 -18.11
C ALA A 78 -16.56 -1.13 -16.90
N VAL A 79 -15.95 -1.87 -15.96
CA VAL A 79 -16.57 -2.13 -14.65
C VAL A 79 -16.40 -0.90 -13.75
N ALA A 80 -17.05 0.19 -14.16
CA ALA A 80 -17.61 1.18 -13.27
C ALA A 80 -19.13 1.10 -13.46
N GLN A 81 -19.81 0.52 -12.45
CA GLN A 81 -21.22 0.64 -12.02
C GLN A 81 -21.86 -0.74 -11.77
N PRO A 82 -22.15 -1.13 -10.51
CA PRO A 82 -23.22 -2.07 -10.22
C PRO A 82 -24.54 -1.32 -10.00
N VAL A 83 -25.47 -1.50 -10.94
CA VAL A 83 -26.92 -1.32 -10.71
C VAL A 83 -27.42 -2.61 -10.05
N ALA A 84 -28.07 -2.47 -8.90
CA ALA A 84 -28.63 -3.56 -8.11
C ALA A 84 -29.92 -4.10 -8.73
N VAL A 85 -30.05 -5.42 -8.82
CA VAL A 85 -31.33 -6.14 -8.72
C VAL A 85 -31.09 -7.48 -8.01
N GLU A 86 -31.47 -7.47 -6.72
CA GLU A 86 -32.20 -8.44 -5.88
C GLU A 86 -32.02 -9.97 -5.97
N GLU A 87 -32.23 -10.54 -4.78
CA GLU A 87 -32.01 -11.89 -4.23
C GLU A 87 -32.72 -13.07 -4.91
N GLU A 88 -32.33 -14.32 -4.57
CA GLU A 88 -33.24 -15.39 -4.06
C GLU A 88 -32.44 -16.65 -3.63
N LYS A 89 -32.59 -16.99 -2.33
CA LYS A 89 -32.72 -18.32 -1.64
C LYS A 89 -31.89 -19.59 -1.94
N GLY A 90 -31.47 -20.18 -0.80
CA GLY A 90 -31.48 -21.64 -0.49
C GLY A 90 -30.20 -22.39 -0.87
N LEU A 91 -29.77 -23.49 -0.25
CA LEU A 91 -30.22 -24.33 0.86
C LEU A 91 -29.10 -25.38 1.08
N SER A 92 -28.89 -25.82 2.31
CA SER A 92 -28.38 -27.16 2.75
C SER A 92 -27.25 -27.89 2.00
N GLY A 93 -26.24 -28.32 2.75
CA GLY A 93 -25.27 -29.33 2.31
C GLY A 93 -24.30 -29.74 3.41
N ASP A 94 -24.82 -30.34 4.48
CA ASP A 94 -24.05 -31.18 5.38
C ASP A 94 -23.57 -32.43 4.63
N SER A 95 -22.32 -32.84 4.88
CA SER A 95 -21.89 -34.24 5.04
C SER A 95 -20.56 -34.59 4.36
N SER A 96 -19.80 -35.37 5.13
CA SER A 96 -18.74 -36.31 4.78
C SER A 96 -17.28 -35.88 4.98
N ASN A 97 -16.79 -36.43 6.08
CA ASN A 97 -15.43 -36.66 6.55
C ASN A 97 -14.60 -37.50 5.54
N VAL A 98 -13.37 -37.07 5.25
CA VAL A 98 -12.25 -37.97 4.91
C VAL A 98 -10.96 -37.38 5.49
N PRO A 99 -10.35 -37.99 6.52
CA PRO A 99 -9.03 -37.63 7.01
C PRO A 99 -7.97 -38.33 6.15
N LEU A 100 -7.06 -37.57 5.54
CA LEU A 100 -5.83 -38.11 4.97
C LEU A 100 -4.64 -37.50 5.71
N ILE A 101 -3.96 -38.36 6.46
CA ILE A 101 -2.75 -38.09 7.24
C ILE A 101 -1.55 -38.13 6.30
N SER A 102 -0.67 -37.14 6.37
CA SER A 102 0.77 -37.21 6.10
C SER A 102 1.38 -35.96 6.76
N ALA A 103 1.96 -36.10 7.95
CA ALA A 103 3.38 -36.42 8.15
C ALA A 103 4.25 -35.17 7.98
N GLU A 104 4.71 -34.67 9.14
CA GLU A 104 5.97 -33.94 9.36
C GLU A 104 6.10 -32.53 8.75
N ASP A 105 5.82 -31.51 9.57
CA ASP A 105 6.80 -30.53 10.05
C ASP A 105 6.05 -29.40 10.77
N GLU A 106 6.01 -29.47 12.10
CA GLU A 106 5.60 -28.34 12.94
C GLU A 106 6.67 -27.24 12.86
N ILE A 107 6.63 -26.43 11.80
CA ILE A 107 7.02 -25.03 11.96
C ILE A 107 5.86 -24.40 12.71
N GLU A 108 6.00 -24.34 14.04
CA GLU A 108 5.04 -23.67 14.91
C GLU A 108 5.08 -22.17 14.61
N GLU A 109 4.40 -21.77 13.53
CA GLU A 109 4.15 -20.37 13.25
C GLU A 109 3.39 -19.82 14.46
N PRO A 110 3.98 -18.87 15.20
CA PRO A 110 3.33 -18.36 16.39
C PRO A 110 2.01 -17.76 15.94
N LYS A 111 0.89 -18.32 16.42
CA LYS A 111 -0.48 -17.87 16.13
C LYS A 111 -0.59 -16.40 16.51
N LEU A 112 -0.25 -15.52 15.57
CA LEU A 112 -0.22 -14.09 15.79
C LEU A 112 -1.65 -13.69 16.13
N LEU A 113 -1.81 -13.02 17.27
CA LEU A 113 -3.09 -12.48 17.70
C LEU A 113 -3.76 -11.76 16.52
N LYS A 114 -5.06 -11.97 16.31
CA LYS A 114 -5.86 -11.40 15.20
C LYS A 114 -5.60 -9.89 14.96
N LYS A 115 -5.23 -9.15 16.02
CA LYS A 115 -4.86 -7.73 15.98
C LYS A 115 -3.51 -7.46 15.28
N LYS A 116 -2.50 -8.32 15.47
CA LYS A 116 -1.19 -8.23 14.81
C LYS A 116 -1.32 -8.54 13.32
N LEU A 117 -2.10 -9.58 12.97
CA LEU A 117 -2.37 -9.93 11.58
C LEU A 117 -2.99 -8.75 10.81
N LYS A 118 -4.03 -8.11 11.36
CA LYS A 118 -4.66 -6.92 10.75
C LYS A 118 -3.70 -5.73 10.57
N LYS A 119 -2.72 -5.57 11.46
CA LYS A 119 -1.74 -4.48 11.37
C LYS A 119 -0.72 -4.75 10.25
N LEU A 120 -0.32 -6.01 10.07
CA LEU A 120 0.57 -6.44 9.00
C LEU A 120 -0.12 -6.36 7.63
N SER A 121 -1.43 -6.60 7.55
CA SER A 121 -2.21 -6.44 6.32
C SER A 121 -2.56 -4.99 5.95
N ARG A 122 -2.20 -4.00 6.78
CA ARG A 122 -2.53 -2.59 6.50
C ARG A 122 -1.46 -1.96 5.60
N MET A 123 -1.86 -1.62 4.37
CA MET A 123 -1.02 -0.93 3.39
C MET A 123 -0.46 0.40 3.89
N THR A 124 0.68 0.81 3.32
CA THR A 124 1.29 2.13 3.59
C THR A 124 0.53 3.26 2.88
N VAL A 125 0.74 4.51 3.30
CA VAL A 125 0.05 5.67 2.69
C VAL A 125 0.45 5.85 1.22
N ALA A 126 1.71 5.58 0.87
CA ALA A 126 2.19 5.69 -0.51
C ALA A 126 1.51 4.66 -1.43
N GLU A 127 1.38 3.41 -0.98
CA GLU A 127 0.69 2.38 -1.75
C GLU A 127 -0.82 2.66 -1.89
N LEU A 128 -1.44 3.25 -0.86
CA LEU A 128 -2.84 3.65 -0.91
C LEU A 128 -3.08 4.81 -1.89
N GLN A 129 -2.18 5.79 -1.94
CA GLN A 129 -2.29 6.90 -2.90
C GLN A 129 -2.34 6.41 -4.34
N GLN A 130 -1.63 5.34 -4.66
CA GLN A 130 -1.69 4.71 -5.98
C GLN A 130 -3.02 3.98 -6.25
N LYS A 131 -3.74 3.53 -5.22
CA LYS A 131 -4.99 2.73 -5.36
C LYS A 131 -6.29 3.54 -5.21
N VAL A 132 -6.25 4.74 -4.64
CA VAL A 132 -7.46 5.53 -4.35
C VAL A 132 -7.79 6.47 -5.52
N ASN A 133 -8.36 5.91 -6.59
CA ASN A 133 -8.75 6.69 -7.77
C ASN A 133 -10.00 7.56 -7.51
N LEU A 134 -10.95 7.05 -6.72
CA LEU A 134 -12.25 7.70 -6.51
C LEU A 134 -12.21 9.02 -5.72
N LYS A 135 -11.17 9.29 -4.92
CA LYS A 135 -11.04 10.63 -4.27
C LYS A 135 -10.30 11.64 -5.14
N ALA A 136 -9.62 11.16 -6.19
CA ALA A 136 -8.81 11.97 -7.09
C ALA A 136 -9.53 12.26 -8.42
N SER A 137 -10.69 11.65 -8.67
CA SER A 137 -11.45 11.92 -9.89
C SER A 137 -11.89 13.39 -9.94
N SER A 138 -11.96 13.91 -11.16
CA SER A 138 -12.47 15.26 -11.40
C SER A 138 -13.91 15.38 -10.90
N ASN A 139 -14.23 16.52 -10.28
CA ASN A 139 -15.59 16.89 -9.82
C ASN A 139 -16.14 16.10 -8.62
N ILE A 140 -15.30 15.41 -7.83
CA ILE A 140 -15.74 14.78 -6.57
C ILE A 140 -15.53 15.72 -5.38
N ILE A 141 -16.56 15.85 -4.54
CA ILE A 141 -16.49 16.63 -3.30
C ILE A 141 -15.87 15.78 -2.19
N VAL A 142 -14.84 16.31 -1.54
CA VAL A 142 -14.12 15.64 -0.46
C VAL A 142 -14.95 15.63 0.83
N VAL A 143 -14.79 14.58 1.64
CA VAL A 143 -15.43 14.49 2.97
C VAL A 143 -15.05 15.70 3.83
N PRO A 144 -16.03 16.40 4.44
CA PRO A 144 -15.76 17.57 5.27
C PRO A 144 -14.84 17.29 6.45
N HIS A 145 -13.95 18.24 6.75
CA HIS A 145 -12.92 18.09 7.78
C HIS A 145 -13.47 17.84 9.20
N HIS A 146 -14.67 18.35 9.52
CA HIS A 146 -15.23 18.21 10.86
C HIS A 146 -15.62 16.77 11.22
N TRP A 147 -15.66 15.86 10.25
CA TRP A 147 -15.97 14.45 10.50
C TRP A 147 -14.91 13.76 11.37
N CYS A 148 -13.65 14.20 11.30
CA CYS A 148 -12.58 13.64 12.15
C CYS A 148 -12.47 14.33 13.51
N PHE A 149 -13.27 15.37 13.77
CA PHE A 149 -13.27 16.08 15.03
C PHE A 149 -14.27 15.50 16.03
N LYS A 150 -13.90 15.54 17.31
CA LYS A 150 -14.78 15.12 18.41
C LYS A 150 -15.77 16.21 18.82
N ARG A 151 -15.47 17.47 18.50
CA ARG A 151 -16.33 18.64 18.76
C ARG A 151 -17.52 18.65 17.79
N LYS A 152 -18.67 19.15 18.23
CA LYS A 152 -19.84 19.32 17.35
C LYS A 152 -19.56 20.43 16.32
N TYR A 153 -20.16 20.31 15.14
CA TYR A 153 -19.90 21.13 13.94
C TYR A 153 -19.75 22.64 14.18
N SER A 154 -20.57 23.24 15.04
CA SER A 154 -20.59 24.70 15.26
C SER A 154 -19.93 25.17 16.56
N GLN A 155 -19.39 24.27 17.39
CA GLN A 155 -18.84 24.62 18.70
C GLN A 155 -17.62 25.53 18.61
N ASP A 156 -16.87 25.45 17.51
CA ASP A 156 -15.66 26.25 17.29
C ASP A 156 -15.98 27.73 17.01
N LYS A 157 -17.24 28.04 16.69
CA LYS A 157 -17.73 29.39 16.44
C LYS A 157 -18.46 29.98 17.63
N LEU A 158 -18.55 29.27 18.76
CA LEU A 158 -19.19 29.77 19.97
C LEU A 158 -18.36 30.95 20.51
N GLY A 159 -18.90 32.18 20.43
CA GLY A 159 -18.22 33.40 20.87
C GLY A 159 -17.68 34.30 19.76
N ILE A 160 -17.66 33.84 18.50
CA ILE A 160 -17.44 34.71 17.33
C ILE A 160 -18.81 35.18 16.88
N GLY A 161 -19.18 36.42 17.23
CA GLY A 161 -20.45 37.01 16.82
C GLY A 161 -20.48 37.24 15.32
N GLU A 162 -21.22 36.40 14.59
CA GLU A 162 -21.53 36.68 13.19
C GLU A 162 -22.37 37.96 13.14
N PRO A 163 -22.03 38.94 12.27
CA PRO A 163 -22.83 40.15 12.14
C PRO A 163 -24.25 39.80 11.70
N ALA A 164 -25.22 40.64 12.06
CA ALA A 164 -26.59 40.49 11.59
C ALA A 164 -26.64 40.43 10.05
N TRP A 165 -27.62 39.71 9.52
CA TRP A 165 -27.78 39.54 8.09
C TRP A 165 -27.82 40.89 7.36
N LYS A 166 -26.81 41.14 6.52
CA LYS A 166 -26.72 42.37 5.73
C LYS A 166 -27.35 42.13 4.36
N LEU A 167 -28.34 42.94 4.05
CA LEU A 167 -29.01 42.88 2.76
C LEU A 167 -28.05 43.24 1.60
N SER A 168 -28.25 42.66 0.42
CA SER A 168 -27.51 43.04 -0.79
C SER A 168 -27.79 44.50 -1.16
N ASP A 169 -26.81 45.19 -1.74
CA ASP A 169 -26.91 46.62 -2.07
C ASP A 169 -28.01 46.91 -3.11
N PHE A 170 -28.31 45.95 -3.99
CA PHE A 170 -29.44 46.03 -4.90
C PHE A 170 -30.77 46.20 -4.16
N ILE A 171 -31.02 45.39 -3.13
CA ILE A 171 -32.28 45.42 -2.40
C ILE A 171 -32.31 46.62 -1.43
N LYS A 172 -31.16 47.02 -0.87
CA LYS A 172 -31.08 48.25 -0.07
C LYS A 172 -31.50 49.49 -0.88
N ARG A 173 -31.19 49.52 -2.18
CA ARG A 173 -31.55 50.61 -3.10
C ARG A 173 -33.06 50.78 -3.25
N VAL A 174 -33.85 49.72 -3.08
CA VAL A 174 -35.32 49.76 -3.11
C VAL A 174 -35.89 50.53 -1.90
N GLY A 175 -35.08 50.81 -0.87
CA GLY A 175 -35.50 51.65 0.27
C GLY A 175 -36.25 50.93 1.37
N ILE A 176 -36.42 49.61 1.28
CA ILE A 176 -37.14 48.76 2.26
C ILE A 176 -36.50 48.81 3.66
N THR A 177 -35.22 49.17 3.74
CA THR A 177 -34.43 49.20 4.99
C THR A 177 -34.49 50.53 5.76
N LYS A 178 -35.03 51.61 5.18
CA LYS A 178 -35.01 52.97 5.78
C LYS A 178 -36.33 53.36 6.46
N LYS A 179 -37.03 52.40 7.08
CA LYS A 179 -38.29 52.67 7.75
C LYS A 179 -38.10 52.85 9.26
#